data_AF-A0A5E4KVS6-F1
#
_entry.id   AF-A0A5E4KVS6-F1
#
_cell.length_a   1.000
_cell.length_b   1.000
_cell.length_c   1.000
_cell.angle_alpha   90.00
_cell.angle_beta   90.00
_cell.angle_gamma   90.00
#
_symmetry.space_group_name_H-M   'P 1'
#
loop_
_entity.id
_entity.type
_entity.pdbx_description
1 polymer ?
#
loop_
_entity_poly.entity_id
_entity_poly.type
_entity_poly.pdbx_seq_one_letter_code
_entity_poly.pdbx_strand_id
1 'polypeptide(L)' 'MGKVVKLRRSGKSLIITMPKSIAEMFNLKEGSQVEIEPFTSNSMQLKVK' A
#
# COMPACT_ATOMS: atom_id res chain seq x y z
N MET A 1 8.49 0.45 15.13
CA MET A 1 9.28 1.29 14.20
C MET A 1 8.71 1.10 12.80
N GLY A 2 8.13 2.15 12.19
CA GLY A 2 7.58 2.07 10.83
C GLY A 2 8.69 1.93 9.78
N LYS A 3 8.45 1.18 8.70
CA LYS A 3 9.35 1.15 7.54
C LYS A 3 9.11 2.40 6.70
N VAL A 4 10.18 3.13 6.38
CA VAL A 4 10.13 4.22 5.40
C VAL A 4 9.97 3.60 4.02
N VAL A 5 8.82 3.82 3.39
CA VAL A 5 8.55 3.42 2.00
C VAL A 5 8.74 4.61 1.07
N LYS A 6 9.36 4.37 -0.10
CA LYS A 6 9.54 5.42 -1.10
C LYS A 6 8.23 5.64 -1.84
N LEU A 7 7.70 6.85 -1.77
CA LEU A 7 6.65 7.33 -2.65
C LEU A 7 7.28 7.84 -3.95
N ARG A 8 6.68 7.50 -5.09
CA ARG A 8 7.13 7.98 -6.41
C ARG A 8 5.94 8.56 -7.15
N ARG A 9 6.15 9.67 -7.85
CA ARG A 9 5.16 10.19 -8.80
C ARG A 9 5.47 9.63 -10.19
N SER A 10 4.44 9.14 -10.87
CA SER A 10 4.50 8.73 -12.28
C SER A 10 3.37 9.42 -13.03
N GLY A 11 3.69 10.50 -13.75
CA GLY A 11 2.70 11.35 -14.42
C GLY A 11 1.69 11.97 -13.44
N LYS A 12 0.43 11.55 -13.55
CA LYS A 12 -0.68 11.93 -12.65
C LYS A 12 -0.94 10.93 -11.53
N SER A 13 -0.17 9.84 -11.47
CA SER A 13 -0.34 8.76 -10.49
C SER A 13 0.70 8.84 -9.39
N LEU A 14 0.32 8.42 -8.18
CA LEU A 14 1.22 8.21 -7.06
C LEU A 14 1.45 6.69 -6.89
N ILE A 15 2.71 6.28 -6.83
CA ILE A 15 3.13 4.89 -6.68
C ILE A 15 3.67 4.71 -5.26
N ILE A 16 3.12 3.74 -4.55
CA ILE A 16 3.61 3.26 -3.26
C ILE A 16 4.16 1.86 -3.47
N THR A 17 5.44 1.65 -3.17
CA THR A 17 6.04 0.31 -3.25
C THR A 17 5.66 -0.49 -2.01
N MET A 18 4.89 -1.57 -2.22
CA MET A 18 4.59 -2.56 -1.18
C MET A 18 5.85 -3.41 -0.89
N PRO A 19 6.39 -3.42 0.35
CA PRO A 19 7.49 -4.31 0.68
C PRO A 19 7.09 -5.79 0.51
N LYS A 20 8.00 -6.61 -0.03
CA LYS A 20 7.73 -8.04 -0.32
C LYS A 20 7.17 -8.80 0.88
N SER A 21 7.72 -8.56 2.08
CA SER A 21 7.26 -9.19 3.32
C SER A 21 5.80 -8.88 3.66
N ILE A 22 5.32 -7.67 3.34
CA ILE A 22 3.91 -7.29 3.56
C ILE A 22 3.03 -7.94 2.49
N ALA A 23 3.47 -7.94 1.23
CA ALA A 23 2.75 -8.63 0.17
C ALA A 23 2.57 -10.13 0.48
N GLU A 24 3.63 -10.81 0.94
CA GLU A 24 3.59 -12.22 1.34
C GLU A 24 2.67 -12.45 2.56
N MET A 25 2.76 -11.59 3.59
CA MET A 25 1.93 -11.68 4.80
C MET A 25 0.43 -11.61 4.50
N PHE A 26 0.04 -10.80 3.50
CA PHE A 26 -1.35 -10.60 3.09
C PHE A 26 -1.71 -11.37 1.81
N ASN A 27 -0.83 -12.26 1.34
CA ASN A 27 -1.00 -13.06 0.11
C ASN A 27 -1.38 -12.20 -1.12
N LEU A 28 -0.82 -11.00 -1.22
CA LEU A 28 -1.02 -10.09 -2.34
C LEU A 28 -0.20 -10.54 -3.55
N LYS A 29 -0.86 -10.61 -4.71
CA LYS A 29 -0.26 -10.94 -6.00
C LYS A 29 -0.46 -9.76 -6.96
N GLU A 30 0.22 -9.81 -8.09
CA GLU A 30 -0.05 -8.85 -9.17
C GLU A 30 -1.52 -8.92 -9.58
N GLY A 31 -2.18 -7.76 -9.68
CA GLY A 31 -3.61 -7.66 -9.95
C GLY A 31 -4.53 -7.83 -8.73
N SER A 32 -4.01 -8.13 -7.53
CA SER A 32 -4.81 -8.13 -6.30
C SER A 32 -5.45 -6.77 -6.06
N GLN A 33 -6.74 -6.79 -5.73
CA GLN A 33 -7.48 -5.58 -5.40
C GLN A 33 -7.41 -5.32 -3.90
N VAL A 34 -7.19 -4.05 -3.54
CA VAL A 34 -7.23 -3.58 -2.16
C VAL A 34 -8.16 -2.38 -2.08
N GLU A 35 -8.87 -2.27 -0.97
CA GLU A 35 -9.68 -1.11 -0.64
C GLU A 35 -8.86 -0.17 0.25
N ILE A 36 -8.90 1.13 -0.08
CA ILE A 36 -8.19 2.16 0.66
C ILE A 36 -9.20 2.91 1.49
N GLU A 37 -9.06 2.83 2.81
CA GLU A 37 -9.95 3.46 3.78
C GLU A 37 -9.17 4.47 4.65
N PRO A 38 -9.78 5.59 5.06
CA PRO A 38 -9.21 6.44 6.10
C PRO A 38 -9.13 5.66 7.42
N PHE A 39 -7.97 5.70 8.09
CA PHE A 39 -7.82 5.10 9.42
C PHE A 39 -7.73 6.16 10.52
N THR A 40 -6.91 7.20 10.30
CA THR A 40 -6.81 8.38 11.17
C THR A 40 -6.62 9.64 10.32
N SER A 41 -6.45 10.80 10.95
CA SER A 41 -6.30 12.10 10.27
C SER A 41 -5.24 12.11 9.17
N ASN A 42 -4.16 11.35 9.30
CA ASN A 42 -3.05 11.34 8.34
C ASN A 42 -2.62 9.92 7.94
N SER A 43 -3.47 8.91 8.13
CA SER A 43 -3.15 7.53 7.77
C SER A 43 -4.28 6.84 7.03
N MET A 44 -3.90 6.01 6.06
CA MET A 44 -4.82 5.14 5.33
C MET A 44 -4.60 3.69 5.74
N GLN A 45 -5.69 2.93 5.81
CA GLN A 45 -5.69 1.48 5.93
C GLN A 45 -5.91 0.87 4.55
N LEU A 46 -5.17 -0.22 4.26
CA LEU A 46 -5.38 -1.03 3.07
C LEU A 46 -6.05 -2.33 3.51
N LYS A 47 -7.26 -2.58 3.01
CA LYS A 47 -8.02 -3.81 3.28
C LYS A 47 -7.98 -4.71 2.06
N VAL A 48 -7.55 -5.96 2.24
CA VAL A 48 -7.46 -6.95 1.17
C VAL A 48 -8.86 -7.52 0.88
N LYS A 49 -9.21 -7.66 -0.40
CA LYS A 49 -10.44 -8.32 -0.86
C LYS A 49 -10.19 -9.77 -1.26
#